data_AF-A0A6L2JNR9-F1
#
_entry.id   AF-A0A6L2JNR9-F1
#
_cell.length_a   1.000
_cell.length_b   1.000
_cell.length_c   1.000
_cell.angle_alpha   90.00
_cell.angle_beta   90.00
_cell.angle_gamma   90.00
#
_symmetry.space_group_name_H-M   'P 1'
#
loop_
_entity.id
_entity.type
_entity.pdbx_description
1 polymer ?
#
loop_
_entity_poly.entity_id
_entity_poly.type
_entity_poly.pdbx_seq_one_letter_code
_entity_poly.pdbx_strand_id
1 'polypeptide(L)'
;MASSSCSSSVTPTLVLDEIIALSVETEIPKVTKIFFEQQIAEEKAFTKYIRNKIADVKASLRRVRTTIRQMEIKSDKDAWTDAIDCFKETKVRSKL
;
A
#
# COMPACT_ATOMS: atom_id res chain seq x y z
N MET A 1 33.46 -14.30 18.04
CA MET A 1 33.04 -15.25 16.99
C MET A 1 31.95 -14.60 16.16
N ALA A 2 32.20 -14.38 14.87
CA ALA A 2 31.18 -13.85 13.95
C ALA A 2 30.32 -15.02 13.46
N SER A 3 29.05 -15.01 13.85
CA SER A 3 28.04 -15.96 13.34
C SER A 3 27.63 -15.51 11.94
N SER A 4 28.20 -16.16 10.92
CA SER A 4 27.79 -16.02 9.51
C SER A 4 26.41 -16.67 9.32
N SER A 5 25.35 -15.88 9.46
CA SER A 5 23.99 -16.30 9.13
C SER A 5 23.83 -16.34 7.61
N CYS A 6 24.14 -17.47 6.99
CA CYS A 6 23.78 -17.76 5.62
C CYS A 6 22.26 -17.91 5.53
N SER A 7 21.55 -16.85 5.17
CA SER A 7 20.18 -16.94 4.69
C SER A 7 20.20 -17.56 3.29
N SER A 8 20.28 -18.89 3.21
CA SER A 8 19.97 -19.58 1.96
C SER A 8 18.52 -19.24 1.63
N SER A 9 18.32 -18.42 0.61
CA SER A 9 17.00 -18.16 0.03
C SER A 9 16.59 -19.40 -0.77
N VAL A 10 16.30 -20.48 -0.05
CA VAL A 10 15.85 -21.71 -0.67
C VAL A 10 14.46 -21.46 -1.23
N THR A 11 14.31 -21.63 -2.53
CA THR A 11 13.02 -21.45 -3.20
C THR A 11 12.12 -22.63 -2.83
N PRO A 12 10.92 -22.41 -2.25
CA PRO A 12 10.07 -23.50 -1.73
C PRO A 12 9.78 -24.60 -2.75
N THR A 13 9.67 -24.24 -4.03
CA THR A 13 9.46 -25.19 -5.14
C THR A 13 10.60 -26.20 -5.29
N LEU A 14 11.86 -25.75 -5.15
CA LEU A 14 13.03 -26.63 -5.26
C LEU A 14 13.08 -27.66 -4.12
N VAL A 15 12.67 -27.26 -2.91
CA VAL A 15 12.60 -28.16 -1.76
C VAL A 15 11.56 -29.25 -1.96
N LEU A 16 10.39 -28.89 -2.51
CA LEU A 16 9.33 -29.85 -2.78
C LEU A 16 9.76 -30.86 -3.86
N ASP A 17 10.39 -30.37 -4.93
CA ASP A 17 10.91 -31.23 -6.00
C ASP A 17 11.97 -32.21 -5.49
N GLU A 18 12.87 -31.76 -4.61
CA GLU A 18 13.90 -32.58 -3.98
C GLU A 18 13.30 -33.64 -3.03
N ILE A 19 12.31 -33.27 -2.21
CA ILE A 19 11.60 -34.22 -1.35
C ILE A 19 10.92 -35.33 -2.16
N ILE A 20 10.30 -34.98 -3.30
CA ILE A 20 9.65 -35.97 -4.18
C ILE A 20 10.68 -36.88 -4.82
N ALA A 21 11.78 -36.32 -5.32
CA ALA A 21 12.87 -37.07 -5.92
C ALA A 21 13.48 -38.07 -4.93
N LEU A 22 13.62 -37.68 -3.65
CA LEU A 22 14.09 -38.55 -2.57
C LEU A 22 13.07 -39.63 -2.18
N SER A 23 11.80 -39.45 -2.51
CA SER A 23 10.72 -40.35 -2.06
C SER A 23 10.35 -41.48 -3.01
N VAL A 24 11.00 -41.53 -4.19
CA VAL A 24 10.99 -42.49 -5.33
C VAL A 24 9.71 -43.30 -5.64
N GLU A 25 8.91 -43.77 -4.69
CA GLU A 25 7.84 -44.75 -4.88
C GLU A 25 6.51 -44.48 -4.14
N THR A 26 6.35 -43.38 -3.41
CA THR A 26 5.10 -43.13 -2.65
C THR A 26 4.17 -42.12 -3.31
N GLU A 27 2.85 -42.34 -3.26
CA GLU A 27 1.86 -41.34 -3.69
C GLU A 27 1.74 -40.17 -2.70
N ILE A 28 2.08 -40.42 -1.42
CA ILE A 28 1.98 -39.46 -0.31
C ILE A 28 2.76 -38.16 -0.62
N PRO A 29 4.01 -38.20 -1.12
CA PRO A 29 4.78 -37.00 -1.48
C PRO A 29 4.24 -36.27 -2.70
N LYS A 30 3.60 -36.96 -3.66
CA LYS A 30 2.94 -36.32 -4.80
C LYS A 30 1.71 -35.52 -4.38
N VAL A 31 0.85 -36.12 -3.55
CA VAL A 31 -0.34 -35.44 -2.98
C VAL A 31 0.09 -34.27 -2.09
N THR A 32 1.13 -34.49 -1.28
CA THR A 32 1.71 -33.44 -0.42
C THR A 32 2.28 -32.28 -1.23
N LYS A 33 2.93 -32.56 -2.38
CA LYS A 33 3.39 -31.51 -3.30
C LYS A 33 2.24 -30.63 -3.78
N ILE A 34 1.17 -31.23 -4.29
CA ILE A 34 0.02 -30.50 -4.83
C ILE A 34 -0.59 -29.61 -3.75
N PHE A 35 -0.72 -30.14 -2.53
CA PHE A 35 -1.22 -29.36 -1.40
C PHE A 35 -0.32 -28.15 -1.08
N PHE A 36 1.00 -28.34 -1.02
CA PHE A 36 1.92 -27.23 -0.76
C PHE A 36 1.97 -26.21 -1.91
N GLU A 37 1.98 -26.66 -3.16
CA GLU A 37 1.91 -25.78 -4.32
C GLU A 37 0.64 -24.92 -4.30
N GLN A 38 -0.49 -25.52 -3.94
CA GLN A 38 -1.76 -24.82 -3.78
C GLN A 38 -1.68 -23.79 -2.64
N GLN A 39 -1.18 -24.16 -1.46
CA GLN A 39 -1.01 -23.24 -0.33
C GLN A 39 -0.09 -22.05 -0.70
N ILE A 40 1.02 -22.32 -1.39
CA ILE A 40 1.93 -21.26 -1.87
C ILE A 40 1.22 -20.34 -2.87
N ALA A 41 0.41 -20.89 -3.79
CA ALA A 41 -0.33 -20.11 -4.76
C ALA A 41 -1.40 -19.22 -4.09
N GLU A 42 -2.16 -19.79 -3.15
CA GLU A 42 -3.15 -19.08 -2.34
C GLU A 42 -2.51 -17.94 -1.54
N GLU A 43 -1.39 -18.20 -0.87
CA GLU A 43 -0.69 -17.20 -0.07
C GLU A 43 -0.07 -16.08 -0.94
N LYS A 44 0.45 -16.41 -2.13
CA LYS A 44 0.88 -15.41 -3.12
C LYS A 44 -0.29 -14.54 -3.59
N ALA A 45 -1.44 -15.15 -3.87
CA ALA A 45 -2.64 -14.43 -4.29
C ALA A 45 -3.16 -13.50 -3.18
N PHE A 46 -3.22 -14.00 -1.94
CA PHE A 46 -3.61 -13.23 -0.77
C PHE A 46 -2.65 -12.05 -0.52
N THR A 47 -1.34 -12.30 -0.58
CA THR A 47 -0.32 -11.25 -0.46
C THR A 47 -0.49 -10.17 -1.53
N LYS A 48 -0.75 -10.56 -2.78
CA LYS A 48 -1.04 -9.63 -3.88
C LYS A 48 -2.30 -8.81 -3.62
N TYR A 49 -3.37 -9.45 -3.14
CA TYR A 49 -4.61 -8.80 -2.77
C TYR A 49 -4.40 -7.72 -1.70
N ILE A 50 -3.71 -8.06 -0.60
CA ILE A 50 -3.40 -7.11 0.48
C ILE A 50 -2.57 -5.94 -0.03
N ARG A 51 -1.53 -6.18 -0.84
CA ARG A 51 -0.71 -5.12 -1.45
C ARG A 51 -1.54 -4.17 -2.30
N ASN A 52 -2.46 -4.69 -3.10
CA ASN A 52 -3.35 -3.88 -3.92
C ASN A 52 -4.28 -3.01 -3.05
N LYS A 53 -4.88 -3.58 -1.99
CA LYS A 53 -5.72 -2.81 -1.06
C LYS A 53 -4.94 -1.70 -0.35
N ILE A 54 -3.70 -1.95 0.05
CA ILE A 54 -2.82 -0.93 0.63
C ILE A 54 -2.55 0.19 -0.39
N ALA A 55 -2.31 -0.15 -1.66
CA ALA A 55 -2.10 0.84 -2.71
C ALA A 55 -3.35 1.71 -2.93
N ASP A 56 -4.54 1.09 -2.96
CA ASP A 56 -5.83 1.80 -3.10
C ASP A 56 -6.05 2.78 -1.93
N VAL A 57 -5.85 2.32 -0.69
CA VAL A 57 -5.98 3.17 0.51
C VAL A 57 -4.99 4.34 0.46
N LYS A 58 -3.74 4.10 0.08
CA LYS A 58 -2.73 5.16 -0.08
C LYS A 58 -3.15 6.18 -1.16
N ALA A 59 -3.70 5.72 -2.28
CA ALA A 59 -4.17 6.60 -3.35
C ALA A 59 -5.38 7.45 -2.90
N SER A 60 -6.32 6.87 -2.17
CA SER A 60 -7.47 7.58 -1.60
C SER A 60 -7.03 8.62 -0.56
N LEU A 61 -6.10 8.26 0.33
CA LEU A 61 -5.56 9.19 1.33
C LEU A 61 -4.86 10.39 0.66
N ARG A 62 -4.09 10.16 -0.40
CA ARG A 62 -3.47 11.24 -1.18
C ARG A 62 -4.52 12.17 -1.78
N ARG A 63 -5.60 11.63 -2.35
CA ARG A 63 -6.71 12.44 -2.91
C ARG A 63 -7.36 13.31 -1.84
N VAL A 64 -7.73 12.72 -0.70
CA VAL A 64 -8.32 13.46 0.43
C VAL A 64 -7.38 14.58 0.89
N ARG A 65 -6.08 14.28 1.06
CA ARG A 65 -5.09 15.28 1.47
C ARG A 65 -4.98 16.44 0.47
N THR A 66 -4.98 16.15 -0.83
CA THR A 66 -4.96 17.19 -1.87
C THR A 66 -6.22 18.05 -1.80
N THR A 67 -7.39 17.44 -1.63
CA THR A 67 -8.67 18.16 -1.51
C THR A 67 -8.68 19.07 -0.29
N ILE A 68 -8.24 18.59 0.88
CA ILE A 68 -8.12 19.42 2.09
C ILE A 68 -7.25 20.64 1.81
N ARG A 69 -6.07 20.44 1.23
CA ARG A 69 -5.15 21.53 0.92
C ARG A 69 -5.76 22.56 -0.05
N GLN A 70 -6.53 22.09 -1.04
CA GLN A 70 -7.24 22.98 -1.96
C GLN A 70 -8.33 23.79 -1.25
N MET A 71 -9.06 23.17 -0.33
CA MET A 71 -10.08 23.85 0.48
C MET A 71 -9.45 24.89 1.40
N GLU A 72 -8.34 24.58 2.06
CA GLU A 72 -7.57 25.53 2.90
C GLU A 72 -7.14 26.76 2.08
N ILE A 73 -6.50 26.55 0.93
CA ILE A 73 -6.05 27.65 0.05
C ILE A 73 -7.25 28.52 -0.40
N LYS A 74 -8.38 27.90 -0.72
CA LYS A 74 -9.58 28.62 -1.13
C LYS A 74 -10.14 29.45 0.02
N SER A 75 -10.25 28.86 1.21
CA SER A 75 -10.72 29.55 2.42
C SER A 75 -9.86 30.77 2.75
N ASP A 76 -8.54 30.64 2.67
CA ASP A 76 -7.61 31.75 2.92
C ASP A 76 -7.79 32.88 1.90
N LYS A 77 -8.00 32.52 0.62
CA LYS A 77 -8.24 33.48 -0.44
C LYS A 77 -9.55 34.23 -0.25
N ASP A 78 -10.63 33.52 0.09
CA ASP A 78 -11.95 34.11 0.32
C ASP A 78 -11.88 35.08 1.53
N ALA A 79 -11.24 34.66 2.63
CA ALA A 79 -11.02 35.53 3.80
C ALA A 79 -10.20 36.79 3.47
N TRP A 80 -9.16 36.67 2.62
CA TRP A 80 -8.38 37.82 2.17
C TRP A 80 -9.20 38.78 1.30
N THR A 81 -10.05 38.24 0.41
CA THR A 81 -10.96 39.05 -0.41
C THR A 81 -11.95 39.83 0.46
N ASP A 82 -12.57 39.17 1.45
CA ASP A 82 -13.52 39.82 2.36
C ASP A 82 -12.85 40.94 3.17
N ALA A 83 -11.62 40.74 3.63
CA ALA A 83 -10.86 41.77 4.35
C ALA A 83 -10.56 43.00 3.48
N ILE A 84 -10.19 42.79 2.21
CA ILE A 84 -9.96 43.90 1.26
C ILE A 84 -11.23 44.69 1.00
N ASP A 85 -12.37 44.01 0.80
CA ASP A 85 -13.62 44.68 0.50
C ASP A 85 -14.14 45.47 1.71
N CYS A 86 -14.04 44.91 2.92
CA CYS A 86 -14.30 45.63 4.17
C CYS A 86 -13.41 46.89 4.31
N PHE A 87 -12.13 46.80 3.94
CA PHE A 87 -11.22 47.94 3.96
C PHE A 87 -11.62 49.03 2.93
N LYS A 88 -12.08 48.65 1.74
CA LYS A 88 -12.57 49.62 0.74
C LYS A 88 -13.83 50.32 1.24
N GLU A 89 -14.79 49.58 1.80
CA GLU A 89 -16.05 50.15 2.30
C GLU A 89 -15.81 51.15 3.44
N THR A 90 -14.93 50.80 4.38
CA THR A 90 -14.59 51.70 5.50
C THR A 90 -13.91 52.98 5.01
N LYS A 91 -13.02 52.89 4.01
CA LYS A 91 -12.38 54.05 3.39
C LYS A 91 -13.35 54.95 2.61
N VAL A 92 -14.38 54.37 1.98
CA VAL A 92 -15.44 55.14 1.33
C VAL A 92 -16.27 55.88 2.37
N ARG A 93 -16.67 55.21 3.46
CA ARG A 93 -17.42 55.86 4.56
C ARG A 93 -16.62 56.95 5.28
N SER A 94 -15.30 56.81 5.43
CA SER A 94 -14.47 57.82 6.08
C SER A 94 -14.18 59.06 5.21
N LYS A 95 -14.56 59.04 3.93
CA LYS A 95 -14.39 60.15 2.98
C LYS A 95 -15.70 60.91 2.69
N LEU A 96 -16.81 60.42 3.23
CA LEU A 96 -18.11 61.10 3.30
C LEU A 96 -18.19 61.93 4.58
#